data_AF-A0A8H7CZJ4-F1
#
_entry.id   AF-A0A8H7CZJ4-F1
#
_cell.length_a   1.000
_cell.length_b   1.000
_cell.length_c   1.000
_cell.angle_alpha   90.00
_cell.angle_beta   90.00
_cell.angle_gamma   90.00
#
_symmetry.space_group_name_H-M   'P 1'
#
loop_
_entity.id
_entity.type
_entity.pdbx_description
1 polymer ?
#
loop_
_entity_poly.entity_id
_entity_poly.type
_entity_poly.pdbx_seq_one_letter_code
_entity_poly.pdbx_strand_id
1 'polypeptide(L)'
;MGSESAPCRLFRSLCLFLVLLIHSSHAEITVYYPNNQAAFTTAPGASYTGVAAYNPTSLSPPPVPSPTVLTTIPINLQNSGTPNLSIKQKGSFIGFSIEMSVTNQVLGKNSTLIQVPFLNLMANIQQRAGSVMIRVGGNTQESAKLVEDGVIPDGRVLMKNLTGVTGTTQTPPA
;
A
#
# COMPACT_ATOMS: atom_id res chain seq x y z
N MET A 1 58.17 13.90 12.22
CA MET A 1 57.02 14.78 11.95
C MET A 1 56.67 14.68 10.48
N GLY A 2 55.68 13.83 10.14
CA GLY A 2 55.33 13.53 8.75
C GLY A 2 54.54 14.67 8.11
N SER A 3 54.98 15.14 6.94
CA SER A 3 54.24 16.12 6.14
C SER A 3 53.07 15.43 5.43
N GLU A 4 51.86 15.57 5.95
CA GLU A 4 50.64 15.15 5.24
C GLU A 4 50.52 15.86 3.89
N SER A 5 50.29 15.09 2.82
CA SER A 5 50.19 15.56 1.45
C SER A 5 48.98 16.48 1.25
N ALA A 6 49.14 17.52 0.42
CA ALA A 6 48.14 18.55 0.14
C ALA A 6 46.70 18.05 -0.15
N PRO A 7 46.46 16.95 -0.89
CA PRO A 7 45.08 16.47 -1.15
C PRO A 7 44.37 15.98 0.12
N CYS A 8 45.12 15.45 1.09
CA CYS A 8 44.54 14.93 2.34
C CYS A 8 44.03 16.08 3.24
N ARG A 9 44.70 17.24 3.20
CA ARG A 9 44.30 18.46 3.94
C ARG A 9 43.01 19.07 3.37
N LEU A 10 42.88 19.09 2.05
CA LEU A 10 41.70 19.65 1.38
C LEU A 10 40.44 18.81 1.66
N PHE A 11 40.57 17.47 1.60
CA PHE A 11 39.47 16.56 1.90
C PHE A 11 38.99 16.68 3.35
N ARG A 12 39.93 16.78 4.31
CA ARG A 12 39.61 17.00 5.73
C ARG A 12 38.90 18.33 5.96
N SER A 13 39.36 19.39 5.30
CA SER A 13 38.73 20.72 5.42
C SER A 13 37.33 20.75 4.79
N LEU A 14 37.12 20.04 3.69
CA LEU A 14 35.80 19.91 3.05
C LEU A 14 34.83 19.10 3.92
N CYS A 15 35.27 18.00 4.53
CA CYS A 15 34.44 17.24 5.46
C CYS A 15 34.08 18.05 6.71
N LEU A 16 35.01 18.83 7.27
CA LEU A 16 34.71 19.70 8.41
C LEU A 16 33.70 20.80 8.05
N PHE A 17 33.81 21.37 6.84
CA PHE A 17 32.85 22.35 6.32
C PHE A 17 31.46 21.73 6.12
N LEU A 18 31.38 20.48 5.67
CA LEU A 18 30.10 19.79 5.48
C LEU A 18 29.38 19.50 6.82
N VAL A 19 30.13 19.21 7.89
CA VAL A 19 29.55 18.98 9.24
C VAL A 19 28.99 20.27 9.84
N LEU A 20 29.56 21.42 9.52
CA LEU A 20 29.04 22.74 9.94
C LEU A 20 27.72 23.14 9.27
N LEU A 21 27.27 22.42 8.22
CA LEU A 21 26.01 22.69 7.53
C LEU A 21 24.81 21.92 8.13
N ILE A 22 25.02 21.08 9.13
CA ILE A 22 23.94 20.33 9.80
C ILE A 22 23.23 21.27 10.79
N HIS A 23 22.02 21.71 10.44
CA HIS A 23 21.19 22.54 11.31
C HIS A 23 20.30 21.66 12.20
N SER A 24 20.19 22.00 13.48
CA SER A 24 19.23 21.40 14.42
C SER A 24 17.81 21.84 14.06
N SER A 25 16.94 20.91 13.67
CA SER A 25 15.50 21.20 13.53
C SER A 25 14.83 21.16 14.92
N HIS A 26 14.36 22.31 15.40
CA HIS A 26 13.46 22.36 16.57
C HIS A 26 12.05 21.98 16.12
N ALA A 27 11.61 20.77 16.49
CA ALA A 27 10.21 20.39 16.37
C ALA A 27 9.50 20.77 17.67
N GLU A 28 8.59 21.75 17.60
CA GLU A 28 7.71 22.13 18.70
C GLU A 28 6.29 21.66 18.36
N ILE A 29 5.62 21.03 19.33
CA ILE A 29 4.24 20.56 19.18
C ILE A 29 3.36 21.50 20.02
N THR A 30 2.54 22.30 19.36
CA THR A 30 1.53 23.13 20.04
C THR A 30 0.27 22.30 20.30
N VAL A 31 -0.02 22.05 21.57
CA VAL A 31 -1.28 21.40 21.99
C VAL A 31 -2.30 22.50 22.25
N TYR A 32 -3.29 22.62 21.36
CA TYR A 32 -4.32 23.67 21.44
C TYR A 32 -5.35 23.48 22.56
N TYR A 33 -5.32 22.33 23.26
CA TYR A 33 -6.22 22.02 24.39
C TYR A 33 -5.48 21.19 25.45
N PRO A 34 -4.84 21.81 26.46
CA PRO A 34 -4.43 21.05 27.62
C PRO A 34 -5.71 20.56 28.32
N ASN A 35 -5.96 19.26 28.30
CA ASN A 35 -6.99 18.68 29.16
C ASN A 35 -6.53 18.93 30.61
N ASN A 36 -7.15 19.89 31.29
CA ASN A 36 -7.04 20.06 32.74
C ASN A 36 -7.69 18.86 33.43
N GLN A 37 -7.12 17.66 33.27
CA GLN A 37 -7.52 16.50 34.05
C GLN A 37 -6.96 16.69 35.45
N ALA A 38 -7.84 17.07 36.37
CA ALA A 38 -7.58 16.94 37.80
C ALA A 38 -7.18 15.48 38.08
N ALA A 39 -6.18 15.28 38.94
CA ALA A 39 -5.78 13.96 39.38
C ALA A 39 -7.00 13.19 39.92
N PHE A 40 -7.31 12.04 39.32
CA PHE A 40 -8.42 11.19 39.74
C PHE A 40 -8.16 10.67 41.15
N THR A 41 -8.99 11.05 42.12
CA THR A 41 -9.12 10.31 43.38
C THR A 41 -10.15 9.20 43.18
N THR A 42 -9.78 7.97 43.53
CA THR A 42 -10.68 6.82 43.46
C THR A 42 -11.76 6.93 44.53
N ALA A 43 -13.00 7.24 44.13
CA ALA A 43 -14.19 7.05 44.96
C ALA A 43 -14.75 5.63 44.72
N PRO A 44 -14.98 4.81 45.76
CA PRO A 44 -15.56 3.48 45.57
C PRO A 44 -17.02 3.56 45.11
N GLY A 45 -17.34 2.87 44.01
CA GLY A 45 -18.67 2.26 43.81
C GLY A 45 -19.80 3.12 43.24
N ALA A 46 -19.54 4.08 42.35
CA ALA A 46 -20.61 4.68 41.56
C ALA A 46 -20.92 3.80 40.32
N SER A 47 -22.10 3.18 40.29
CA SER A 47 -22.61 2.54 39.07
C SER A 47 -22.87 3.61 38.02
N TYR A 48 -22.16 3.57 36.89
CA TYR A 48 -22.30 4.54 35.82
C TYR A 48 -23.69 4.45 35.16
N THR A 49 -24.47 5.54 35.20
CA THR A 49 -25.84 5.64 34.66
C THR A 49 -25.94 6.44 33.36
N GLY A 50 -24.81 6.90 32.80
CA GLY A 50 -24.77 7.66 31.56
C GLY A 50 -24.87 6.79 30.30
N VAL A 51 -24.70 7.41 29.13
CA VAL A 51 -24.74 6.70 27.84
C VAL A 51 -23.63 5.64 27.74
N ALA A 52 -23.96 4.46 27.21
CA ALA A 52 -23.05 3.31 27.18
C ALA A 52 -21.67 3.60 26.58
N ALA A 53 -21.56 4.60 25.70
CA ALA A 53 -20.30 5.03 25.06
C ALA A 53 -19.26 5.60 26.05
N TYR A 54 -19.66 6.15 27.19
CA TYR A 54 -18.72 6.66 28.20
C TYR A 54 -18.74 5.84 29.50
N ASN A 55 -19.17 4.58 29.41
CA ASN A 55 -19.11 3.67 30.54
C ASN A 55 -17.63 3.40 30.92
N PRO A 56 -17.17 3.76 32.13
CA PRO A 56 -15.78 3.57 32.56
C PRO A 56 -15.46 2.11 32.94
N THR A 57 -16.42 1.19 32.79
CA THR A 57 -16.21 -0.22 33.11
C THR A 57 -15.18 -0.83 32.17
N SER A 58 -14.02 -1.19 32.70
CA SER A 58 -13.04 -1.99 31.99
C SER A 58 -13.46 -3.46 32.02
N LEU A 59 -13.63 -4.08 30.85
CA LEU A 59 -13.88 -5.51 30.75
C LEU A 59 -12.56 -6.26 30.96
N SER A 60 -12.48 -7.13 31.97
CA SER A 60 -11.35 -8.05 32.06
C SER A 60 -11.47 -9.12 30.96
N PRO A 61 -10.46 -9.29 30.10
CA PRO A 61 -10.45 -10.39 29.15
C PRO A 61 -10.54 -11.73 29.89
N PRO A 62 -11.24 -12.74 29.33
CA PRO A 62 -11.20 -14.07 29.89
C PRO A 62 -9.75 -14.60 29.93
N PRO A 63 -9.41 -15.45 30.91
CA PRO A 63 -8.10 -16.09 30.96
C PRO A 63 -7.81 -16.84 29.66
N VAL A 64 -6.54 -16.88 29.24
CA VAL A 64 -6.13 -17.68 28.09
C VAL A 64 -6.54 -19.14 28.29
N PRO A 65 -7.03 -19.84 27.25
CA PRO A 65 -7.37 -21.26 27.35
C PRO A 65 -6.19 -22.10 27.86
N SER A 66 -6.48 -23.07 28.73
CA SER A 66 -5.51 -24.04 29.25
C SER A 66 -5.90 -25.47 28.81
N PRO A 67 -5.01 -26.22 28.14
CA PRO A 67 -3.65 -25.84 27.79
C PRO A 67 -3.60 -24.76 26.70
N THR A 68 -2.53 -23.97 26.71
CA THR A 68 -2.30 -22.89 25.73
C THR A 68 -2.38 -23.45 24.32
N VAL A 69 -3.09 -22.75 23.43
CA VAL A 69 -3.13 -23.10 22.00
C VAL A 69 -1.72 -23.05 21.44
N LEU A 70 -1.35 -24.06 20.65
CA LEU A 70 -0.03 -24.17 20.04
C LEU A 70 0.21 -22.97 19.10
N THR A 71 1.16 -22.10 19.43
CA THR A 71 1.56 -20.95 18.56
C THR A 71 2.69 -21.33 17.59
N THR A 72 3.34 -22.46 17.81
CA THR A 72 4.35 -23.03 16.93
C THR A 72 3.70 -24.10 16.07
N ILE A 73 3.45 -23.80 14.80
CA ILE A 73 2.91 -24.77 13.84
C ILE A 73 4.09 -25.32 13.02
N PRO A 74 4.51 -26.58 13.22
CA PRO A 74 5.58 -27.17 12.41
C PRO A 74 5.08 -27.39 10.98
N ILE A 75 5.71 -26.72 10.02
CA ILE A 75 5.43 -26.91 8.59
C ILE A 75 6.44 -27.93 8.06
N ASN A 76 5.95 -29.13 7.76
CA ASN A 76 6.74 -30.14 7.05
C ASN A 76 6.54 -29.97 5.54
N LEU A 77 7.61 -29.65 4.81
CA LEU A 77 7.59 -29.63 3.36
C LEU A 77 7.53 -31.07 2.83
N GLN A 78 6.47 -31.40 2.12
CA GLN A 78 6.32 -32.69 1.42
C GLN A 78 6.30 -32.44 -0.09
N ASN A 79 7.07 -33.22 -0.85
CA ASN A 79 7.10 -33.10 -2.33
C ASN A 79 5.82 -33.63 -3.00
N SER A 80 4.93 -34.27 -2.24
CA SER A 80 3.59 -34.66 -2.66
C SER A 80 2.56 -33.85 -1.88
N GLY A 81 1.39 -33.60 -2.49
CA GLY A 81 0.28 -32.97 -1.79
C GLY A 81 -0.11 -33.78 -0.56
N THR A 82 -0.21 -33.14 0.60
CA THR A 82 -0.64 -33.80 1.83
C THR A 82 -2.10 -34.25 1.66
N PRO A 83 -2.43 -35.52 1.95
CA PRO A 83 -3.79 -36.03 1.85
C PRO A 83 -4.76 -35.20 2.71
N ASN A 84 -5.99 -35.01 2.23
CA ASN A 84 -7.06 -34.25 2.92
C ASN A 84 -6.80 -32.75 3.12
N LEU A 85 -5.87 -32.14 2.37
CA LEU A 85 -5.80 -30.68 2.26
C LEU A 85 -6.85 -30.12 1.28
N SER A 86 -6.95 -28.79 1.26
CA SER A 86 -7.72 -28.03 0.28
C SER A 86 -7.34 -28.38 -1.17
N ILE A 87 -8.24 -28.08 -2.11
CA ILE A 87 -8.00 -28.26 -3.54
C ILE A 87 -6.70 -27.56 -3.98
N LYS A 88 -6.01 -28.15 -4.97
CA LYS A 88 -4.80 -27.57 -5.53
C LYS A 88 -5.09 -26.18 -6.10
N GLN A 89 -4.44 -25.16 -5.55
CA GLN A 89 -4.53 -23.79 -6.06
C GLN A 89 -3.58 -23.57 -7.24
N LYS A 90 -3.98 -22.71 -8.17
CA LYS A 90 -3.13 -22.30 -9.30
C LYS A 90 -2.12 -21.24 -8.84
N GLY A 91 -0.95 -21.16 -9.47
CA GLY A 91 0.02 -20.08 -9.22
C GLY A 91 -0.56 -18.68 -9.49
N SER A 92 -1.50 -18.59 -10.44
CA SER A 92 -2.27 -17.38 -10.75
C SER A 92 -3.48 -17.14 -9.83
N PHE A 93 -3.58 -17.81 -8.68
CA PHE A 93 -4.73 -17.65 -7.78
C PHE A 93 -4.85 -16.22 -7.26
N ILE A 94 -3.71 -15.56 -7.04
CA ILE A 94 -3.65 -14.14 -6.69
C ILE A 94 -3.42 -13.34 -7.97
N GLY A 95 -4.40 -12.50 -8.31
CA GLY A 95 -4.35 -11.56 -9.42
C GLY A 95 -4.78 -10.17 -8.97
N PHE A 96 -4.79 -9.23 -9.91
CA PHE A 96 -5.26 -7.87 -9.66
C PHE A 96 -6.07 -7.34 -10.84
N SER A 97 -6.83 -6.27 -10.60
CA SER A 97 -7.61 -5.60 -11.63
C SER A 97 -7.02 -4.23 -11.95
N ILE A 98 -7.14 -3.81 -13.20
CA ILE A 98 -6.82 -2.46 -13.68
C ILE A 98 -8.14 -1.79 -14.07
N GLU A 99 -8.39 -0.61 -13.50
CA GLU A 99 -9.54 0.21 -13.89
C GLU A 99 -9.39 0.69 -15.34
N MET A 100 -10.46 0.57 -16.12
CA MET A 100 -10.49 0.96 -17.53
C MET A 100 -10.08 2.43 -17.72
N SER A 101 -10.40 3.30 -16.76
CA SER A 101 -10.02 4.73 -16.75
C SER A 101 -8.50 5.00 -16.72
N VAL A 102 -7.70 4.09 -16.18
CA VAL A 102 -6.23 4.26 -16.04
C VAL A 102 -5.44 3.32 -16.95
N THR A 103 -6.11 2.54 -17.80
CA THR A 103 -5.48 1.50 -18.62
C THR A 103 -4.41 2.07 -19.56
N ASN A 104 -4.64 3.24 -20.16
CA ASN A 104 -3.64 3.88 -21.03
C ASN A 104 -2.37 4.34 -20.29
N GLN A 105 -2.48 4.63 -18.99
CA GLN A 105 -1.35 5.06 -18.17
C GLN A 105 -0.53 3.85 -17.72
N VAL A 106 -1.21 2.76 -17.37
CA VAL A 106 -0.59 1.55 -16.82
C VAL A 106 -0.03 0.66 -17.92
N LEU A 107 -0.81 0.39 -18.97
CA LEU A 107 -0.41 -0.52 -20.05
C LEU A 107 0.33 0.23 -21.15
N GLY A 108 -0.10 1.43 -21.51
CA GLY A 108 0.42 2.18 -22.66
C GLY A 108 -0.72 2.72 -23.52
N LYS A 109 -0.44 3.74 -24.33
CA LYS A 109 -1.46 4.41 -25.16
C LYS A 109 -1.91 3.55 -26.34
N ASN A 110 -1.04 2.68 -26.84
CA ASN A 110 -1.27 1.82 -28.00
C ASN A 110 -0.41 0.54 -27.92
N SER A 111 -0.60 -0.37 -28.86
CA SER A 111 0.12 -1.65 -28.93
C SER A 111 1.59 -1.52 -29.32
N THR A 112 2.03 -0.35 -29.79
CA THR A 112 3.42 -0.11 -30.21
C THR A 112 4.36 -0.02 -29.01
N LEU A 113 3.87 0.47 -27.86
CA LEU A 113 4.68 0.56 -26.65
C LEU A 113 3.84 0.25 -25.41
N ILE A 114 4.12 -0.90 -24.82
CA ILE A 114 3.68 -1.22 -23.46
C ILE A 114 4.68 -0.62 -22.47
N GLN A 115 4.20 -0.06 -21.37
CA GLN A 115 5.03 0.57 -20.35
C GLN A 115 6.07 -0.42 -19.79
N VAL A 116 7.35 -0.08 -19.90
CA VAL A 116 8.46 -0.91 -19.40
C VAL A 116 8.33 -1.25 -17.91
N PRO A 117 7.93 -0.33 -17.02
CA PRO A 117 7.70 -0.67 -15.61
C PRO A 117 6.63 -1.76 -15.41
N PHE A 118 5.56 -1.74 -16.21
CA PHE A 118 4.53 -2.78 -16.17
C PHE A 118 5.10 -4.13 -16.61
N LEU A 119 5.86 -4.18 -17.71
CA LEU A 119 6.52 -5.40 -18.16
C LEU A 119 7.52 -5.95 -17.13
N ASN A 120 8.27 -5.08 -16.45
CA ASN A 120 9.19 -5.47 -15.38
C ASN A 120 8.45 -6.09 -14.19
N LEU A 121 7.30 -5.53 -13.79
CA LEU A 121 6.46 -6.12 -12.77
C LEU A 121 5.95 -7.50 -13.22
N MET A 122 5.51 -7.63 -14.47
CA MET A 122 4.99 -8.90 -14.99
C MET A 122 6.07 -9.97 -15.05
N ALA A 123 7.29 -9.62 -15.46
CA ALA A 123 8.43 -10.53 -15.46
C ALA A 123 8.77 -11.02 -14.05
N ASN A 124 8.74 -10.13 -13.04
CA ASN A 124 8.98 -10.51 -11.65
C ASN A 124 7.90 -11.46 -11.11
N ILE A 125 6.63 -11.19 -11.41
CA ILE A 125 5.53 -12.07 -10.96
C ILE A 125 5.59 -13.41 -11.69
N GLN A 126 5.88 -13.42 -13.00
CA GLN A 126 6.01 -14.65 -13.78
C GLN A 126 7.16 -15.53 -13.29
N GLN A 127 8.32 -14.95 -12.93
CA GLN A 127 9.43 -15.71 -12.34
C GLN A 127 9.09 -16.34 -10.98
N ARG A 128 8.22 -15.72 -10.18
CA ARG A 128 7.90 -16.17 -8.81
C ARG A 128 6.66 -17.05 -8.73
N ALA A 129 5.63 -16.74 -9.49
CA ALA A 129 4.31 -17.38 -9.44
C ALA A 129 3.97 -18.17 -10.72
N GLY A 130 4.84 -18.12 -11.75
CA GLY A 130 4.65 -18.78 -13.04
C GLY A 130 3.69 -18.06 -13.98
N SER A 131 2.68 -17.37 -13.45
CA SER A 131 1.70 -16.61 -14.21
C SER A 131 0.95 -15.61 -13.33
N VAL A 132 0.31 -14.62 -13.95
CA VAL A 132 -0.53 -13.63 -13.28
C VAL A 132 -1.82 -13.46 -14.07
N MET A 133 -2.95 -13.39 -13.36
CA MET A 133 -4.23 -13.08 -13.95
C MET A 133 -4.54 -11.60 -13.73
N ILE A 134 -4.79 -10.88 -14.82
CA ILE A 134 -5.09 -9.45 -14.80
C ILE A 134 -6.45 -9.25 -15.44
N ARG A 135 -7.39 -8.67 -14.69
CA ARG A 135 -8.67 -8.19 -15.24
C ARG A 135 -8.51 -6.72 -15.60
N VAL A 136 -8.91 -6.34 -16.81
CA VAL A 136 -9.08 -4.93 -17.18
C VAL A 136 -10.57 -4.64 -17.28
N GLY A 137 -11.07 -3.66 -16.55
CA GLY A 137 -12.51 -3.36 -16.49
C GLY A 137 -12.85 -2.35 -15.40
N GLY A 138 -14.03 -2.49 -14.78
CA GLY A 138 -14.50 -1.58 -13.72
C GLY A 138 -15.71 -0.76 -14.19
N ASN A 139 -16.13 0.24 -13.41
CA ASN A 139 -17.38 0.99 -13.65
C ASN A 139 -17.42 1.74 -14.99
N THR A 140 -16.27 1.86 -15.65
CA THR A 140 -16.12 2.53 -16.94
C THR A 140 -16.11 1.56 -18.13
N GLN A 141 -16.32 0.26 -17.89
CA GLN A 141 -16.31 -0.78 -18.91
C GLN A 141 -17.44 -0.60 -19.94
N GLU A 142 -18.65 -0.27 -19.50
CA GLU A 142 -19.84 -0.15 -20.36
C GLU A 142 -19.83 1.12 -21.23
N SER A 143 -18.92 2.05 -20.93
CA SER A 143 -18.75 3.33 -21.62
C SER A 143 -17.42 3.42 -22.38
N ALA A 144 -16.60 2.37 -22.38
CA ALA A 144 -15.36 2.34 -23.14
C ALA A 144 -15.64 1.98 -24.60
N LYS A 145 -15.03 2.73 -25.54
CA LYS A 145 -15.10 2.43 -26.97
C LYS A 145 -13.70 2.10 -27.48
N LEU A 146 -13.60 1.04 -28.28
CA LEU A 146 -12.41 0.79 -29.11
C LEU A 146 -12.39 1.83 -30.23
N VAL A 147 -11.28 2.56 -30.33
CA VAL A 147 -11.10 3.62 -31.32
C VAL A 147 -10.38 3.01 -32.54
N GLU A 148 -11.03 3.05 -33.70
CA GLU A 148 -10.48 2.56 -34.97
C GLU A 148 -9.32 3.46 -35.45
N ASP A 149 -8.33 2.84 -36.11
CA ASP A 149 -6.98 3.37 -36.39
C ASP A 149 -6.92 4.66 -37.24
N GLY A 150 -8.05 5.12 -37.78
CA GLY A 150 -8.15 6.35 -38.59
C GLY A 150 -8.63 7.61 -37.85
N VAL A 151 -9.10 7.49 -36.62
CA VAL A 151 -9.62 8.62 -35.81
C VAL A 151 -9.17 8.42 -34.38
N ILE A 152 -7.86 8.49 -34.11
CA ILE A 152 -7.34 8.43 -32.75
C ILE A 152 -6.98 9.85 -32.28
N PRO A 153 -7.88 10.58 -31.61
CA PRO A 153 -7.48 11.76 -30.85
C PRO A 153 -6.38 11.37 -29.86
N ASP A 154 -5.24 12.06 -29.90
CA ASP A 154 -4.10 11.88 -28.97
C ASP A 154 -3.40 10.52 -28.95
N GLY A 155 -3.64 9.65 -29.95
CA GLY A 155 -2.95 8.35 -30.07
C GLY A 155 -3.34 7.30 -29.00
N ARG A 156 -4.47 7.48 -28.31
CA ARG A 156 -5.00 6.55 -27.29
C ARG A 156 -6.00 5.54 -27.91
N VAL A 157 -5.69 4.24 -27.84
CA VAL A 157 -6.53 3.16 -28.41
C VAL A 157 -7.82 2.93 -27.60
N LEU A 158 -7.84 3.34 -26.32
CA LEU A 158 -8.99 3.22 -25.44
C LEU A 158 -9.41 4.60 -24.92
N MET A 159 -10.70 4.95 -25.04
CA MET A 159 -11.23 6.22 -24.53
C MET A 159 -12.49 5.99 -23.70
N LYS A 160 -12.62 6.77 -22.62
CA LYS A 160 -13.85 6.86 -21.84
C LYS A 160 -14.87 7.68 -22.62
N ASN A 161 -16.08 7.15 -22.79
CA ASN A 161 -17.20 7.95 -23.27
C ASN A 161 -17.64 8.92 -22.16
N LEU A 162 -17.33 10.20 -22.33
CA LEU A 162 -17.66 11.27 -21.39
C LEU A 162 -19.13 11.72 -21.48
N THR A 163 -19.85 11.35 -22.53
CA THR A 163 -21.22 11.83 -22.81
C THR A 163 -22.32 10.85 -22.38
N GLY A 164 -21.97 9.65 -21.92
CA GLY A 164 -22.93 8.60 -21.51
C GLY A 164 -22.81 8.13 -20.05
N VAL A 165 -22.15 8.88 -19.17
CA VAL A 165 -21.89 8.46 -17.78
C VAL A 165 -23.09 8.78 -16.89
N THR A 166 -23.88 7.76 -16.53
CA THR A 166 -25.00 7.89 -15.57
C THR A 166 -24.63 7.48 -14.13
N GLY A 167 -23.37 7.07 -13.89
CA GLY A 167 -22.86 6.62 -12.59
C GLY A 167 -22.21 7.73 -11.74
N THR A 168 -22.35 7.62 -10.41
CA THR A 168 -21.96 8.65 -9.42
C THR A 168 -20.46 8.72 -9.10
N THR A 169 -19.62 7.83 -9.63
CA THR A 169 -18.18 7.82 -9.32
C THR A 169 -17.37 8.35 -10.51
N GLN A 170 -17.18 9.66 -10.56
CA GLN A 170 -16.28 10.29 -11.52
C GLN A 170 -14.85 10.27 -10.98
N THR A 171 -14.09 9.23 -11.30
CA THR A 171 -12.62 9.33 -11.23
C THR A 171 -12.17 10.31 -12.32
N PRO A 172 -11.41 11.36 -11.99
CA PRO A 172 -10.93 12.33 -12.96
C PRO A 172 -10.15 11.66 -14.10
N PRO A 173 -10.30 12.11 -15.36
CA PRO A 173 -9.42 11.70 -16.43
C PRO A 173 -8.00 12.22 -16.14
N ALA A 174 -6.97 11.46 -16.52
CA ALA A 174 -5.62 11.99 -16.72
C ALA A 174 -5.19 11.86 -18.18
#